data_AF-A0A954E015-F1
#
_entry.id   AF-A0A954E015-F1
#
_cell.length_a   1.000
_cell.length_b   1.000
_cell.length_c   1.000
_cell.angle_alpha   90.00
_cell.angle_beta   90.00
_cell.angle_gamma   90.00
#
_symmetry.space_group_name_H-M   'P 1'
#
loop_
_entity.id
_entity.type
_entity.pdbx_description
1 polymer ?
#
loop_
_entity_poly.entity_id
_entity_poly.type
_entity_poly.pdbx_seq_one_letter_code
_entity_poly.pdbx_strand_id
1 'polypeptide(L)'
;MPPFHPLRLLAPLLAALPAWAQGPPGYYDGVDTQSAASLRADLHELIDDHTRIPYTASATDTWDVLELACEDPSNASRIIDIYGNLSYAKVGGGNSNYNREHTWPNSLGFTNDGSTNYPYSDCHHLFLSDVAYNSARDSKAFRACPGSCTEWSTSSNGGQGGAGGGYPGDSNWTSGNGPSGAWEAWSGRRGDLARALMYMDVRYEGGTHGITGASEPDLILTDDAGLISSSQSGSNLSVAYMGELSVLLQWHLDDPVDDWERDRNDVIYAFQGNRNPFIDHPEWVDCVFGVNCAPPPPQGGITTMCFGDGSSQICPCLNWGATGRGCANSTGVGAYLLPFGSHFVAADDLVLLVGSARPSTSCVFIQGASPLVTNFRDGLLCTGNPTRRLEFGFLDASGSAQSSISIVQEGNIPGPGVTRWYQAWYRDPGGVSPCGQNSNLTNALEVVWE
;
A
#
# COMPACT_ATOMS: atom_id res chain seq x y z
N MET A 1 20.46 35.55 -52.40
CA MET A 1 19.51 34.62 -51.75
C MET A 1 20.29 33.83 -50.71
N PRO A 2 20.30 34.26 -49.43
CA PRO A 2 20.88 33.47 -48.34
C PRO A 2 19.86 32.43 -47.86
N PRO A 3 20.29 31.24 -47.37
CA PRO A 3 19.39 30.20 -46.91
C PRO A 3 18.84 30.52 -45.52
N PHE A 4 17.53 30.31 -45.35
CA PHE A 4 16.82 30.42 -44.08
C PHE A 4 17.17 29.23 -43.17
N HIS A 5 17.64 29.51 -41.95
CA HIS A 5 17.67 28.54 -40.86
C HIS A 5 16.32 28.55 -40.12
N PRO A 6 15.69 27.39 -39.84
CA PRO A 6 14.47 27.35 -39.03
C PRO A 6 14.83 27.52 -37.56
N LEU A 7 14.21 28.52 -36.92
CA LEU A 7 14.23 28.76 -35.48
C LEU A 7 13.51 27.59 -34.78
N ARG A 8 14.23 26.75 -34.03
CA ARG A 8 13.62 25.78 -33.11
C ARG A 8 13.10 26.55 -31.90
N LEU A 9 11.78 26.68 -31.76
CA LEU A 9 11.15 27.05 -30.49
C LEU A 9 11.45 25.93 -29.47
N LEU A 10 12.21 26.24 -28.42
CA LEU A 10 12.17 25.45 -27.20
C LEU A 10 10.83 25.71 -26.53
N ALA A 11 9.95 24.70 -26.51
CA ALA A 11 8.83 24.68 -25.58
C ALA A 11 9.37 24.50 -24.15
N PRO A 12 8.87 25.24 -23.15
CA PRO A 12 9.27 25.02 -21.78
C PRO A 12 8.74 23.66 -21.33
N LEU A 13 9.64 22.81 -20.85
CA LEU A 13 9.29 21.59 -20.14
C LEU A 13 8.63 22.00 -18.82
N LEU A 14 7.30 21.99 -18.77
CA LEU A 14 6.58 22.04 -17.50
C LEU A 14 6.91 20.73 -16.76
N ALA A 15 7.70 20.81 -15.70
CA ALA A 15 7.80 19.72 -14.74
C ALA A 15 6.43 19.61 -14.05
N ALA A 16 5.72 18.51 -14.30
CA ALA A 16 4.55 18.15 -13.53
C ALA A 16 5.03 17.86 -12.09
N LEU A 17 4.54 18.64 -11.13
CA LEU A 17 4.63 18.28 -9.72
C LEU A 17 3.73 17.06 -9.48
N PRO A 18 4.11 16.11 -8.60
CA PRO A 18 3.20 15.04 -8.20
C PRO A 18 1.97 15.69 -7.58
N ALA A 19 0.82 15.50 -8.22
CA ALA A 19 -0.46 15.89 -7.66
C ALA A 19 -0.75 14.91 -6.52
N TRP A 20 -0.93 15.43 -5.33
CA TRP A 20 -1.47 14.66 -4.23
C TRP A 20 -2.94 14.44 -4.59
N ALA A 21 -3.36 13.20 -4.82
CA ALA A 21 -4.77 12.91 -5.00
C ALA A 21 -5.48 13.19 -3.67
N GLN A 22 -6.14 14.35 -3.61
CA GLN A 22 -7.11 14.67 -2.58
C GLN A 22 -8.47 14.71 -3.27
N GLY A 23 -9.54 14.35 -2.55
CA GLY A 23 -10.89 14.67 -2.97
C GLY A 23 -11.05 16.14 -3.37
N PRO A 24 -12.11 16.52 -4.09
CA PRO A 24 -12.32 17.92 -4.49
C PRO A 24 -12.09 18.86 -3.31
N PRO A 25 -11.48 20.04 -3.50
CA PRO A 25 -11.22 20.95 -2.40
C PRO A 25 -12.46 21.15 -1.52
N GLY A 26 -12.31 20.84 -0.24
CA GLY A 26 -13.39 20.92 0.76
C GLY A 26 -14.26 19.68 0.92
N TYR A 27 -13.98 18.58 0.22
CA TYR A 27 -14.75 17.33 0.32
C TYR A 27 -14.85 16.81 1.77
N TYR A 28 -13.78 16.95 2.55
CA TYR A 28 -13.69 16.50 3.94
C TYR A 28 -13.85 17.61 5.00
N ASP A 29 -14.21 18.84 4.61
CA ASP A 29 -14.26 20.00 5.53
C ASP A 29 -15.26 19.81 6.69
N GLY A 30 -16.26 18.96 6.52
CA GLY A 30 -17.29 18.67 7.51
C GLY A 30 -16.95 17.54 8.50
N VAL A 31 -15.80 16.88 8.34
CA VAL A 31 -15.46 15.67 9.11
C VAL A 31 -14.80 16.01 10.45
N ASP A 32 -15.42 15.59 11.56
CA ASP A 32 -14.87 15.70 12.92
C ASP A 32 -13.96 14.51 13.26
N THR A 33 -12.65 14.76 13.25
CA THR A 33 -11.63 13.76 13.56
C THR A 33 -11.33 13.62 15.07
N GLN A 34 -12.10 14.24 15.97
CA GLN A 34 -11.78 14.29 17.41
C GLN A 34 -12.05 12.98 18.16
N SER A 35 -12.93 12.12 17.64
CA SER A 35 -13.28 10.86 18.29
C SER A 35 -13.72 9.81 17.27
N ALA A 36 -13.65 8.52 17.65
CA ALA A 36 -13.97 7.43 16.74
C ALA A 36 -15.44 7.49 16.33
N ALA A 37 -16.29 7.84 17.30
CA ALA A 37 -17.72 7.98 17.09
C ALA A 37 -18.05 9.15 16.17
N SER A 38 -17.46 10.34 16.40
CA SER A 38 -17.68 11.50 15.53
C SER A 38 -17.17 11.23 14.11
N LEU A 39 -15.93 10.73 14.00
CA LEU A 39 -15.30 10.47 12.72
C LEU A 39 -16.08 9.45 11.92
N ARG A 40 -16.43 8.32 12.52
CA ARG A 40 -17.23 7.29 11.86
C ARG A 40 -18.57 7.83 11.38
N ALA A 41 -19.29 8.57 12.23
CA ALA A 41 -20.59 9.14 11.88
C ALA A 41 -20.48 10.15 10.72
N ASP A 42 -19.53 11.08 10.79
CA ASP A 42 -19.35 12.08 9.74
C ASP A 42 -18.85 11.46 8.43
N LEU A 43 -18.02 10.41 8.50
CA LEU A 43 -17.61 9.66 7.31
C LEU A 43 -18.77 8.91 6.69
N HIS A 44 -19.59 8.24 7.49
CA HIS A 44 -20.80 7.55 7.01
C HIS A 44 -21.69 8.54 6.24
N GLU A 45 -22.09 9.65 6.86
CA GLU A 45 -22.93 10.67 6.23
C GLU A 45 -22.27 11.33 5.01
N LEU A 46 -20.94 11.43 4.96
CA LEU A 46 -20.23 12.01 3.82
C LEU A 46 -20.23 11.08 2.59
N ILE A 47 -20.17 9.76 2.82
CA ILE A 47 -20.05 8.77 1.74
C ILE A 47 -21.36 8.04 1.44
N ASP A 48 -22.41 8.31 2.23
CA ASP A 48 -23.75 7.77 2.06
C ASP A 48 -24.38 8.14 0.70
N ASP A 49 -25.53 7.51 0.39
CA ASP A 49 -26.40 7.89 -0.74
C ASP A 49 -25.71 8.02 -2.11
N HIS A 50 -24.62 7.29 -2.32
CA HIS A 50 -23.85 7.33 -3.55
C HIS A 50 -24.70 7.03 -4.80
N THR A 51 -24.25 7.56 -5.95
CA THR A 51 -24.91 7.28 -7.23
C THR A 51 -24.75 5.81 -7.57
N ARG A 52 -25.88 5.11 -7.72
CA ARG A 52 -25.89 3.70 -8.12
C ARG A 52 -25.55 3.54 -9.60
N ILE A 53 -24.45 2.85 -9.88
CA ILE A 53 -24.15 2.34 -11.21
C ILE A 53 -24.81 0.96 -11.35
N PRO A 54 -25.64 0.70 -12.38
CA PRO A 54 -26.24 -0.61 -12.57
C PRO A 54 -25.17 -1.70 -12.67
N TYR A 55 -25.43 -2.88 -12.10
CA TYR A 55 -24.49 -3.98 -12.22
C TYR A 55 -24.35 -4.45 -13.66
N THR A 56 -25.40 -4.44 -14.49
CA THR A 56 -25.26 -4.69 -15.94
C THR A 56 -26.30 -3.90 -16.71
N ALA A 57 -25.88 -3.14 -17.72
CA ALA A 57 -26.77 -2.33 -18.54
C ALA A 57 -26.24 -2.15 -19.97
N SER A 58 -27.08 -1.59 -20.85
CA SER A 58 -26.67 -1.19 -22.20
C SER A 58 -26.04 0.21 -22.25
N ALA A 59 -26.22 0.99 -21.19
CA ALA A 59 -25.50 2.23 -20.94
C ALA A 59 -24.38 1.95 -19.92
N THR A 60 -23.79 3.00 -19.35
CA THR A 60 -22.75 2.86 -18.32
C THR A 60 -23.18 1.91 -17.21
N ASP A 61 -22.39 0.87 -16.99
CA ASP A 61 -22.55 -0.11 -15.92
C ASP A 61 -21.22 -0.34 -15.16
N THR A 62 -21.21 -1.26 -14.19
CA THR A 62 -20.00 -1.50 -13.38
C THR A 62 -18.83 -2.04 -14.20
N TRP A 63 -19.03 -2.66 -15.37
CA TRP A 63 -17.91 -3.05 -16.23
C TRP A 63 -17.17 -1.83 -16.77
N ASP A 64 -17.91 -0.82 -17.25
CA ASP A 64 -17.30 0.39 -17.81
C ASP A 64 -16.47 1.12 -16.75
N VAL A 65 -16.99 1.20 -15.52
CA VAL A 65 -16.29 1.83 -14.40
C VAL A 65 -15.06 1.01 -14.01
N LEU A 66 -15.22 -0.30 -13.81
CA LEU A 66 -14.13 -1.15 -13.31
C LEU A 66 -13.02 -1.36 -14.35
N GLU A 67 -13.30 -1.33 -15.65
CA GLU A 67 -12.24 -1.39 -16.65
C GLU A 67 -11.38 -0.12 -16.66
N LEU A 68 -11.93 1.04 -16.29
CA LEU A 68 -11.16 2.25 -16.06
C LEU A 68 -10.43 2.20 -14.70
N ALA A 69 -11.12 1.74 -13.66
CA ALA A 69 -10.63 1.75 -12.28
C ALA A 69 -9.54 0.69 -12.04
N CYS A 70 -9.54 -0.41 -12.80
CA CYS A 70 -8.52 -1.47 -12.76
C CYS A 70 -7.57 -1.41 -13.96
N GLU A 71 -7.45 -0.25 -14.63
CA GLU A 71 -6.60 -0.08 -15.80
C GLU A 71 -5.15 -0.45 -15.50
N ASP A 72 -4.49 -1.10 -16.47
CA ASP A 72 -3.06 -1.38 -16.40
C ASP A 72 -2.27 -0.09 -16.66
N PRO A 73 -1.47 0.40 -15.69
CA PRO A 73 -0.72 1.66 -15.83
C PRO A 73 0.26 1.66 -17.01
N SER A 74 0.68 0.47 -17.46
CA SER A 74 1.56 0.31 -18.61
C SER A 74 0.80 0.23 -19.95
N ASN A 75 -0.52 -0.02 -19.91
CA ASN A 75 -1.34 -0.21 -21.11
C ASN A 75 -2.84 0.03 -20.86
N ALA A 76 -3.33 1.22 -21.22
CA ALA A 76 -4.71 1.62 -21.05
C ALA A 76 -5.78 0.74 -21.74
N SER A 77 -5.38 -0.12 -22.70
CA SER A 77 -6.28 -1.08 -23.34
C SER A 77 -6.44 -2.38 -22.52
N ARG A 78 -5.88 -2.43 -21.32
CA ARG A 78 -5.83 -3.61 -20.46
C ARG A 78 -6.23 -3.28 -19.03
N ILE A 79 -6.62 -4.31 -18.29
CA ILE A 79 -6.86 -4.26 -16.85
C ILE A 79 -5.81 -5.12 -16.14
N ILE A 80 -5.53 -4.81 -14.88
CA ILE A 80 -4.81 -5.68 -13.95
C ILE A 80 -5.84 -6.32 -13.03
N ASP A 81 -5.79 -7.65 -12.94
CA ASP A 81 -6.66 -8.39 -12.04
C ASP A 81 -6.15 -8.36 -10.59
N ILE A 82 -7.09 -8.36 -9.63
CA ILE A 82 -6.80 -8.13 -8.20
C ILE A 82 -6.01 -9.24 -7.52
N TYR A 83 -6.16 -10.51 -7.92
CA TYR A 83 -5.52 -11.63 -7.22
C TYR A 83 -4.36 -12.24 -7.99
N GLY A 84 -4.42 -12.27 -9.32
CA GLY A 84 -3.41 -12.90 -10.17
C GLY A 84 -2.28 -11.97 -10.58
N ASN A 85 -2.44 -10.64 -10.44
CA ASN A 85 -1.55 -9.63 -11.03
C ASN A 85 -1.37 -9.82 -12.56
N LEU A 86 -2.37 -10.42 -13.21
CA LEU A 86 -2.40 -10.67 -14.64
C LEU A 86 -3.00 -9.47 -15.34
N SER A 87 -2.33 -9.08 -16.43
CA SER A 87 -2.86 -8.08 -17.33
C SER A 87 -3.76 -8.76 -18.35
N TYR A 88 -4.99 -8.27 -18.54
CA TYR A 88 -5.97 -8.77 -19.51
C TYR A 88 -6.40 -7.68 -20.48
N ALA A 89 -6.65 -8.02 -21.74
CA ALA A 89 -7.27 -7.08 -22.67
C ALA A 89 -8.68 -6.73 -22.19
N LYS A 90 -9.05 -5.45 -22.23
CA LYS A 90 -10.42 -5.00 -21.99
C LYS A 90 -11.34 -5.64 -23.04
N VAL A 91 -12.41 -6.30 -22.58
CA VAL A 91 -13.35 -7.01 -23.47
C VAL A 91 -14.79 -6.55 -23.31
N GLY A 92 -15.10 -5.63 -22.39
CA GLY A 92 -16.43 -5.06 -22.27
C GLY A 92 -17.45 -6.11 -21.82
N GLY A 93 -17.30 -6.56 -20.57
CA GLY A 93 -18.24 -7.46 -19.92
C GLY A 93 -18.20 -8.93 -20.35
N GLY A 94 -18.49 -9.79 -19.38
CA GLY A 94 -18.54 -11.25 -19.54
C GLY A 94 -17.43 -11.99 -18.80
N ASN A 95 -17.67 -13.26 -18.46
CA ASN A 95 -16.80 -14.07 -17.61
C ASN A 95 -15.83 -14.95 -18.42
N SER A 96 -15.21 -14.40 -19.47
CA SER A 96 -14.32 -15.18 -20.34
C SER A 96 -12.89 -15.25 -19.80
N ASN A 97 -12.34 -14.11 -19.38
CA ASN A 97 -10.95 -14.01 -18.87
C ASN A 97 -10.94 -13.51 -17.43
N TYR A 98 -11.77 -12.52 -17.14
CA TYR A 98 -11.97 -11.96 -15.81
C TYR A 98 -13.47 -11.78 -15.55
N ASN A 99 -13.82 -11.65 -14.28
CA ASN A 99 -15.15 -11.32 -13.81
C ASN A 99 -15.09 -10.24 -12.72
N ARG A 100 -16.25 -9.77 -12.29
CA ARG A 100 -16.35 -8.83 -11.17
C ARG A 100 -16.28 -9.61 -9.87
N GLU A 101 -15.34 -9.21 -9.03
CA GLU A 101 -15.11 -9.73 -7.71
C GLU A 101 -15.80 -8.86 -6.68
N HIS A 102 -16.65 -9.48 -5.86
CA HIS A 102 -17.29 -8.86 -4.70
C HIS A 102 -16.39 -9.05 -3.49
N THR A 103 -15.45 -8.15 -3.23
CA THR A 103 -14.48 -8.33 -2.10
C THR A 103 -15.15 -8.38 -0.73
N TRP A 104 -16.31 -7.76 -0.53
CA TRP A 104 -17.29 -8.27 0.42
C TRP A 104 -18.19 -9.25 -0.33
N PRO A 105 -18.10 -10.58 -0.11
CA PRO A 105 -18.87 -11.53 -0.91
C PRO A 105 -20.36 -11.23 -0.78
N ASN A 106 -21.06 -11.01 -1.89
CA ASN A 106 -22.49 -10.67 -1.88
C ASN A 106 -23.34 -11.70 -1.11
N SER A 107 -22.87 -12.96 -1.05
CA SER A 107 -23.50 -14.05 -0.29
C SER A 107 -23.54 -13.81 1.22
N LEU A 108 -22.78 -12.84 1.73
CA LEU A 108 -22.67 -12.44 3.14
C LEU A 108 -23.43 -11.12 3.39
N GLY A 109 -24.72 -11.09 3.07
CA GLY A 109 -25.62 -10.01 3.49
C GLY A 109 -26.41 -9.30 2.40
N PHE A 110 -26.06 -9.45 1.11
CA PHE A 110 -26.71 -8.74 0.01
C PHE A 110 -26.74 -9.55 -1.29
N THR A 111 -27.48 -10.66 -1.33
CA THR A 111 -27.30 -11.74 -2.32
C THR A 111 -27.82 -11.50 -3.74
N ASN A 112 -28.49 -10.38 -4.04
CA ASN A 112 -29.12 -10.14 -5.34
C ASN A 112 -28.85 -8.73 -5.91
N ASP A 113 -28.85 -8.60 -7.24
CA ASP A 113 -28.74 -7.32 -7.98
C ASP A 113 -30.08 -6.56 -8.03
N GLY A 114 -30.78 -6.46 -6.91
CA GLY A 114 -31.97 -5.63 -6.81
C GLY A 114 -31.63 -4.16 -7.09
N SER A 115 -32.52 -3.42 -7.75
CA SER A 115 -32.30 -1.99 -8.06
C SER A 115 -32.15 -1.11 -6.82
N THR A 116 -32.53 -1.61 -5.65
CA THR A 116 -32.41 -0.97 -4.34
C THR A 116 -31.33 -1.60 -3.47
N ASN A 117 -30.53 -2.54 -4.00
CA ASN A 117 -29.46 -3.21 -3.28
C ASN A 117 -28.11 -2.59 -3.67
N TYR A 118 -27.87 -1.40 -3.14
CA TYR A 118 -26.69 -0.57 -3.40
C TYR A 118 -25.34 -1.26 -3.17
N PRO A 119 -25.11 -2.01 -2.06
CA PRO A 119 -23.83 -2.67 -1.85
C PRO A 119 -23.52 -3.72 -2.90
N TYR A 120 -24.51 -4.23 -3.65
CA TYR A 120 -24.26 -5.19 -4.73
C TYR A 120 -23.47 -4.58 -5.90
N SER A 121 -23.63 -3.28 -6.16
CA SER A 121 -23.06 -2.61 -7.33
C SER A 121 -22.09 -1.49 -7.00
N ASP A 122 -21.68 -1.38 -5.74
CA ASP A 122 -20.72 -0.37 -5.29
C ASP A 122 -19.31 -0.69 -5.79
N CYS A 123 -18.79 0.14 -6.69
CA CYS A 123 -17.51 -0.04 -7.34
C CYS A 123 -16.33 0.14 -6.39
N HIS A 124 -16.48 0.72 -5.19
CA HIS A 124 -15.38 0.85 -4.22
C HIS A 124 -14.89 -0.50 -3.68
N HIS A 125 -15.76 -1.52 -3.63
CA HIS A 125 -15.39 -2.88 -3.22
C HIS A 125 -15.44 -3.91 -4.36
N LEU A 126 -15.98 -3.53 -5.53
CA LEU A 126 -15.87 -4.37 -6.71
C LEU A 126 -14.48 -4.22 -7.34
N PHE A 127 -13.92 -5.34 -7.77
CA PHE A 127 -12.68 -5.40 -8.52
C PHE A 127 -12.84 -6.29 -9.75
N LEU A 128 -11.91 -6.21 -10.70
CA LEU A 128 -11.79 -7.22 -11.75
C LEU A 128 -10.82 -8.30 -11.28
N SER A 129 -11.22 -9.56 -11.42
CA SER A 129 -10.43 -10.72 -11.03
C SER A 129 -10.41 -11.73 -12.16
N ASP A 130 -9.30 -12.45 -12.33
CA ASP A 130 -9.31 -13.69 -13.08
C ASP A 130 -10.45 -14.61 -12.58
N VAL A 131 -11.15 -15.27 -13.51
CA VAL A 131 -12.36 -16.07 -13.19
C VAL A 131 -12.03 -17.26 -12.27
N ALA A 132 -10.86 -17.88 -12.43
CA ALA A 132 -10.45 -19.00 -11.60
C ALA A 132 -10.04 -18.52 -10.20
N TYR A 133 -9.37 -17.36 -10.09
CA TYR A 133 -9.02 -16.78 -8.79
C TYR A 133 -10.26 -16.35 -8.02
N ASN A 134 -11.23 -15.68 -8.68
CA ASN A 134 -12.51 -15.34 -8.05
C ASN A 134 -13.24 -16.62 -7.58
N SER A 135 -13.31 -17.65 -8.43
CA SER A 135 -13.94 -18.91 -8.04
C SER A 135 -13.22 -19.59 -6.87
N ALA A 136 -11.89 -19.49 -6.79
CA ALA A 136 -11.12 -20.04 -5.69
C ALA A 136 -11.29 -19.25 -4.39
N ARG A 137 -11.40 -17.92 -4.52
CA ARG A 137 -11.70 -17.00 -3.44
C ARG A 137 -13.05 -17.34 -2.81
N ASP A 138 -14.08 -17.63 -3.60
CA ASP A 138 -15.40 -18.07 -3.11
C ASP A 138 -15.98 -17.00 -2.13
N SER A 139 -16.72 -17.38 -1.09
CA SER A 139 -17.10 -16.48 0.00
C SER A 139 -16.19 -16.59 1.24
N LYS A 140 -14.92 -16.96 1.04
CA LYS A 140 -13.96 -17.13 2.13
C LYS A 140 -13.68 -15.82 2.83
N ALA A 141 -13.59 -15.88 4.15
CA ALA A 141 -13.15 -14.75 4.94
C ALA A 141 -11.72 -14.37 4.57
N PHE A 142 -11.45 -13.08 4.51
CA PHE A 142 -10.08 -12.60 4.52
C PHE A 142 -9.53 -12.76 5.94
N ARG A 143 -8.46 -13.55 6.04
CA ARG A 143 -7.79 -13.90 7.29
C ARG A 143 -6.41 -14.45 6.95
N ALA A 144 -5.51 -14.49 7.94
CA ALA A 144 -4.22 -15.14 7.78
C ALA A 144 -4.41 -16.65 7.51
N CYS A 145 -3.47 -17.25 6.79
CA CYS A 145 -3.49 -18.68 6.53
C CYS A 145 -3.46 -19.48 7.85
N PRO A 146 -4.47 -20.30 8.16
CA PRO A 146 -4.52 -21.07 9.41
C PRO A 146 -3.57 -22.29 9.44
N GLY A 147 -2.66 -22.41 8.46
CA GLY A 147 -1.80 -23.56 8.21
C GLY A 147 -2.36 -24.51 7.14
N SER A 148 -1.49 -25.13 6.35
CA SER A 148 -1.84 -26.03 5.22
C SER A 148 -2.64 -25.37 4.08
N CYS A 149 -2.42 -24.09 3.82
CA CYS A 149 -3.05 -23.42 2.68
C CYS A 149 -2.46 -23.86 1.34
N THR A 150 -3.29 -23.79 0.32
CA THR A 150 -2.91 -23.96 -1.08
C THR A 150 -2.50 -22.61 -1.66
N GLU A 151 -1.35 -22.59 -2.33
CA GLU A 151 -0.84 -21.42 -3.04
C GLU A 151 -1.65 -21.14 -4.30
N TRP A 152 -1.99 -19.87 -4.51
CA TRP A 152 -2.52 -19.32 -5.75
C TRP A 152 -1.59 -18.19 -6.18
N SER A 153 -0.60 -18.54 -7.02
CA SER A 153 0.53 -17.66 -7.32
C SER A 153 0.14 -16.44 -8.13
N THR A 154 0.89 -15.34 -8.02
CA THR A 154 0.70 -14.18 -8.90
C THR A 154 1.63 -14.26 -10.11
N SER A 155 1.35 -13.46 -11.14
CA SER A 155 2.28 -13.17 -12.23
C SER A 155 3.17 -11.99 -11.85
N SER A 156 4.42 -12.02 -12.33
CA SER A 156 5.30 -10.87 -12.19
C SER A 156 4.89 -9.80 -13.21
N ASN A 157 4.42 -8.67 -12.70
CA ASN A 157 3.96 -7.53 -13.50
C ASN A 157 4.17 -6.23 -12.71
N GLY A 158 4.56 -5.15 -13.39
CA GLY A 158 4.79 -3.85 -12.74
C GLY A 158 5.95 -3.84 -11.72
N GLY A 159 6.82 -4.86 -11.72
CA GLY A 159 7.87 -5.01 -10.71
C GLY A 159 7.41 -5.65 -9.40
N GLN A 160 6.17 -6.12 -9.34
CA GLN A 160 5.59 -6.85 -8.20
C GLN A 160 5.08 -8.24 -8.64
N GLY A 161 4.83 -9.11 -7.67
CA GLY A 161 4.31 -10.45 -7.92
C GLY A 161 5.32 -11.42 -8.55
N GLY A 162 4.85 -12.63 -8.79
CA GLY A 162 5.60 -13.77 -9.30
C GLY A 162 5.61 -14.95 -8.32
N ALA A 163 5.58 -16.17 -8.86
CA ALA A 163 5.68 -17.38 -8.06
C ALA A 163 7.09 -17.55 -7.47
N GLY A 164 7.21 -17.80 -6.16
CA GLY A 164 8.46 -18.10 -5.48
C GLY A 164 8.53 -17.58 -4.03
N GLY A 165 9.54 -18.01 -3.28
CA GLY A 165 9.84 -17.47 -1.94
C GLY A 165 9.37 -18.34 -0.75
N GLY A 166 8.46 -19.30 -0.98
CA GLY A 166 7.83 -20.05 0.11
C GLY A 166 6.83 -19.18 0.88
N TYR A 167 6.04 -19.78 1.76
CA TYR A 167 5.00 -19.04 2.48
C TYR A 167 5.57 -17.85 3.29
N PRO A 168 4.97 -16.64 3.21
CA PRO A 168 3.82 -16.32 2.34
C PRO A 168 4.23 -15.95 0.90
N GLY A 169 5.44 -15.44 0.64
CA GLY A 169 5.85 -15.05 -0.73
C GLY A 169 4.89 -14.03 -1.37
N ASP A 170 4.96 -13.85 -2.68
CA ASP A 170 4.05 -12.95 -3.43
C ASP A 170 2.89 -13.72 -4.06
N SER A 171 2.20 -14.51 -3.24
CA SER A 171 1.10 -15.38 -3.66
C SER A 171 -0.10 -15.24 -2.74
N ASN A 172 -1.28 -15.60 -3.23
CA ASN A 172 -2.45 -15.76 -2.38
C ASN A 172 -2.42 -17.15 -1.73
N TRP A 173 -3.02 -17.28 -0.55
CA TRP A 173 -3.09 -18.55 0.17
C TRP A 173 -4.51 -18.83 0.60
N THR A 174 -4.99 -20.02 0.28
CA THR A 174 -6.37 -20.39 0.58
C THR A 174 -6.52 -21.73 1.26
N SER A 175 -7.53 -21.84 2.11
CA SER A 175 -7.96 -23.10 2.72
C SER A 175 -9.48 -23.10 2.97
N GLY A 176 -10.07 -24.29 3.10
CA GLY A 176 -11.50 -24.44 3.37
C GLY A 176 -12.39 -23.94 2.23
N ASN A 177 -13.66 -23.67 2.53
CA ASN A 177 -14.66 -23.09 1.64
C ASN A 177 -15.66 -22.26 2.46
N GLY A 178 -16.38 -21.38 1.77
CA GLY A 178 -17.35 -20.47 2.38
C GLY A 178 -16.72 -19.57 3.45
N PRO A 179 -17.52 -18.89 4.28
CA PRO A 179 -17.05 -17.96 5.31
C PRO A 179 -16.15 -18.61 6.37
N SER A 180 -16.23 -19.94 6.53
CA SER A 180 -15.33 -20.71 7.41
C SER A 180 -13.92 -20.92 6.83
N GLY A 181 -13.76 -20.77 5.52
CA GLY A 181 -12.46 -20.84 4.85
C GLY A 181 -11.63 -19.58 5.05
N ALA A 182 -10.43 -19.59 4.45
CA ALA A 182 -9.46 -18.51 4.50
C ALA A 182 -9.01 -18.11 3.10
N TRP A 183 -8.91 -16.82 2.85
CA TRP A 183 -8.15 -16.25 1.76
C TRP A 183 -7.19 -15.20 2.32
N GLU A 184 -5.89 -15.50 2.27
CA GLU A 184 -4.83 -14.54 2.55
C GLU A 184 -4.34 -13.98 1.21
N ALA A 185 -4.57 -12.69 0.97
CA ALA A 185 -4.21 -12.06 -0.28
C ALA A 185 -2.69 -11.83 -0.37
N TRP A 186 -2.18 -11.77 -1.60
CA TRP A 186 -0.78 -11.47 -1.84
C TRP A 186 -0.38 -10.05 -1.39
N SER A 187 0.91 -9.87 -1.14
CA SER A 187 1.50 -8.71 -0.47
C SER A 187 1.18 -7.35 -1.09
N GLY A 188 1.04 -7.27 -2.41
CA GLY A 188 0.85 -6.03 -3.14
C GLY A 188 -0.60 -5.59 -3.36
N ARG A 189 -1.59 -6.30 -2.78
CA ARG A 189 -3.02 -5.94 -2.87
C ARG A 189 -3.79 -6.07 -1.56
N ARG A 190 -3.11 -6.42 -0.48
CA ARG A 190 -3.75 -6.71 0.81
C ARG A 190 -4.29 -5.43 1.46
N GLY A 191 -3.61 -4.31 1.27
CA GLY A 191 -4.04 -2.99 1.71
C GLY A 191 -5.26 -2.50 0.96
N ASP A 192 -5.28 -2.68 -0.36
CA ASP A 192 -6.42 -2.36 -1.24
C ASP A 192 -7.70 -3.05 -0.77
N LEU A 193 -7.58 -4.36 -0.51
CA LEU A 193 -8.70 -5.18 -0.03
C LEU A 193 -9.14 -4.76 1.38
N ALA A 194 -8.20 -4.46 2.27
CA ALA A 194 -8.51 -3.99 3.62
C ALA A 194 -9.28 -2.68 3.60
N ARG A 195 -8.80 -1.67 2.86
CA ARG A 195 -9.45 -0.36 2.75
C ARG A 195 -10.79 -0.42 2.02
N ALA A 196 -10.95 -1.31 1.05
CA ALA A 196 -12.25 -1.55 0.41
C ALA A 196 -13.28 -2.13 1.40
N LEU A 197 -12.87 -3.08 2.25
CA LEU A 197 -13.72 -3.68 3.27
C LEU A 197 -14.07 -2.72 4.41
N MET A 198 -13.09 -1.94 4.87
CA MET A 198 -13.30 -0.88 5.87
C MET A 198 -14.26 0.19 5.35
N TYR A 199 -14.16 0.54 4.06
CA TYR A 199 -15.15 1.39 3.40
C TYR A 199 -16.55 0.77 3.43
N MET A 200 -16.69 -0.53 3.11
CA MET A 200 -18.02 -1.17 3.14
C MET A 200 -18.64 -1.14 4.54
N ASP A 201 -17.83 -1.30 5.58
CA ASP A 201 -18.26 -1.24 6.97
C ASP A 201 -18.79 0.14 7.38
N VAL A 202 -18.09 1.21 7.00
CA VAL A 202 -18.52 2.59 7.33
C VAL A 202 -19.58 3.12 6.37
N ARG A 203 -19.57 2.71 5.09
CA ARG A 203 -20.61 3.14 4.15
C ARG A 203 -21.95 2.53 4.53
N TYR A 204 -21.99 1.26 4.89
CA TYR A 204 -23.22 0.52 5.12
C TYR A 204 -23.40 0.21 6.61
N GLU A 205 -23.76 1.22 7.41
CA GLU A 205 -24.04 1.10 8.86
C GLU A 205 -25.53 0.81 9.16
N GLY A 206 -26.25 0.31 8.16
CA GLY A 206 -27.70 0.16 8.19
C GLY A 206 -28.44 1.46 7.90
N GLY A 207 -29.73 1.51 8.24
CA GLY A 207 -30.56 2.69 8.02
C GLY A 207 -31.32 2.66 6.70
N THR A 208 -31.54 3.84 6.11
CA THR A 208 -32.40 4.02 4.95
C THR A 208 -31.79 5.04 4.01
N HIS A 209 -31.57 4.64 2.77
CA HIS A 209 -31.06 5.52 1.71
C HIS A 209 -31.96 6.76 1.59
N GLY A 210 -31.40 7.94 1.78
CA GLY A 210 -32.12 9.21 1.90
C GLY A 210 -32.90 9.62 0.65
N ILE A 211 -32.44 9.25 -0.54
CA ILE A 211 -33.13 9.52 -1.81
C ILE A 211 -34.21 8.46 -2.13
N THR A 212 -33.87 7.17 -2.05
CA THR A 212 -34.77 6.11 -2.53
C THR A 212 -35.67 5.50 -1.47
N GLY A 213 -35.38 5.73 -0.19
CA GLY A 213 -36.09 5.09 0.92
C GLY A 213 -35.80 3.60 1.06
N ALA A 214 -34.79 3.08 0.36
CA ALA A 214 -34.39 1.68 0.46
C ALA A 214 -33.71 1.40 1.80
N SER A 215 -34.04 0.28 2.45
CA SER A 215 -33.29 -0.16 3.63
C SER A 215 -31.90 -0.61 3.21
N GLU A 216 -30.89 -0.17 3.95
CA GLU A 216 -29.50 -0.59 3.76
C GLU A 216 -29.11 -1.60 4.85
N PRO A 217 -28.22 -2.56 4.56
CA PRO A 217 -27.68 -3.48 5.57
C PRO A 217 -26.66 -2.76 6.46
N ASP A 218 -26.50 -3.27 7.68
CA ASP A 218 -25.39 -2.98 8.57
C ASP A 218 -24.28 -4.02 8.35
N LEU A 219 -23.21 -3.64 7.66
CA LEU A 219 -22.07 -4.48 7.33
C LEU A 219 -20.96 -4.24 8.36
N ILE A 220 -20.53 -5.30 9.04
CA ILE A 220 -19.60 -5.18 10.17
C ILE A 220 -18.39 -6.12 10.00
N LEU A 221 -17.18 -5.57 10.04
CA LEU A 221 -15.94 -6.32 10.15
C LEU A 221 -15.77 -6.88 11.56
N THR A 222 -15.34 -8.13 11.70
CA THR A 222 -15.25 -8.78 13.02
C THR A 222 -14.27 -9.93 13.05
N ASP A 223 -13.57 -10.11 14.16
CA ASP A 223 -12.75 -11.31 14.38
C ASP A 223 -13.60 -12.56 14.74
N ASP A 224 -14.91 -12.41 14.94
CA ASP A 224 -15.78 -13.54 15.29
C ASP A 224 -16.16 -14.37 14.05
N ALA A 225 -15.43 -15.48 13.86
CA ALA A 225 -15.68 -16.43 12.78
C ALA A 225 -17.10 -17.04 12.78
N GLY A 226 -17.76 -17.10 13.94
CA GLY A 226 -19.15 -17.55 14.06
C GLY A 226 -20.13 -16.54 13.46
N LEU A 227 -19.94 -15.25 13.74
CA LEU A 227 -20.72 -14.17 13.13
C LEU A 227 -20.52 -14.10 11.61
N ILE A 228 -19.27 -14.19 11.14
CA ILE A 228 -18.97 -14.24 9.70
C ILE A 228 -19.69 -15.44 9.06
N SER A 229 -19.59 -16.62 9.66
CA SER A 229 -20.25 -17.83 9.15
C SER A 229 -21.78 -17.71 9.13
N SER A 230 -22.36 -17.04 10.12
CA SER A 230 -23.81 -16.83 10.20
C SER A 230 -24.37 -15.89 9.13
N SER A 231 -23.50 -15.09 8.50
CA SER A 231 -23.90 -14.11 7.48
C SER A 231 -24.21 -14.74 6.12
N GLN A 232 -23.79 -15.99 5.89
CA GLN A 232 -24.12 -16.73 4.67
C GLN A 232 -25.53 -17.31 4.74
N SER A 233 -26.54 -16.47 4.50
CA SER A 233 -27.96 -16.82 4.63
C SER A 233 -28.67 -17.09 3.29
N GLY A 234 -28.04 -16.73 2.16
CA GLY A 234 -28.70 -16.78 0.84
C GLY A 234 -29.74 -15.66 0.62
N SER A 235 -29.91 -14.76 1.57
CA SER A 235 -30.85 -13.62 1.51
C SER A 235 -30.17 -12.32 1.91
N ASN A 236 -30.80 -11.18 1.56
CA ASN A 236 -30.39 -9.89 2.11
C ASN A 236 -30.65 -9.87 3.62
N LEU A 237 -29.65 -9.44 4.38
CA LEU A 237 -29.70 -9.37 5.83
C LEU A 237 -29.77 -7.91 6.28
N SER A 238 -30.34 -7.66 7.46
CA SER A 238 -30.27 -6.34 8.10
C SER A 238 -28.91 -6.09 8.73
N VAL A 239 -28.22 -7.15 9.17
CA VAL A 239 -26.85 -7.10 9.71
C VAL A 239 -26.08 -8.27 9.12
N ALA A 240 -24.86 -8.02 8.64
CA ALA A 240 -23.98 -9.06 8.12
C ALA A 240 -22.52 -8.78 8.46
N TYR A 241 -21.71 -9.83 8.49
CA TYR A 241 -20.34 -9.81 8.97
C TYR A 241 -19.37 -10.45 7.97
N MET A 242 -18.16 -9.92 7.89
CA MET A 242 -17.10 -10.43 7.02
C MET A 242 -15.72 -10.06 7.54
N GLY A 243 -14.70 -10.89 7.24
CA GLY A 243 -13.28 -10.57 7.40
C GLY A 243 -12.80 -10.40 8.84
N GLU A 244 -11.64 -10.98 9.17
CA GLU A 244 -11.03 -10.76 10.49
C GLU A 244 -10.47 -9.33 10.56
N LEU A 245 -11.13 -8.46 11.33
CA LEU A 245 -10.78 -7.05 11.45
C LEU A 245 -9.31 -6.88 11.84
N SER A 246 -8.81 -7.69 12.77
CA SER A 246 -7.40 -7.65 13.19
C SER A 246 -6.43 -7.93 12.04
N VAL A 247 -6.77 -8.85 11.13
CA VAL A 247 -5.95 -9.16 9.94
C VAL A 247 -6.02 -8.03 8.93
N LEU A 248 -7.21 -7.46 8.70
CA LEU A 248 -7.39 -6.34 7.76
C LEU A 248 -6.66 -5.08 8.24
N LEU A 249 -6.66 -4.81 9.55
CA LEU A 249 -5.86 -3.75 10.15
C LEU A 249 -4.36 -3.98 9.92
N GLN A 250 -3.88 -5.21 10.10
CA GLN A 250 -2.49 -5.52 9.79
C GLN A 250 -2.20 -5.29 8.30
N TRP A 251 -3.04 -5.80 7.39
CA TRP A 251 -2.88 -5.63 5.95
C TRP A 251 -2.84 -4.18 5.50
N HIS A 252 -3.68 -3.33 6.10
CA HIS A 252 -3.66 -1.89 5.86
C HIS A 252 -2.29 -1.26 6.18
N LEU A 253 -1.66 -1.64 7.29
CA LEU A 253 -0.33 -1.15 7.69
C LEU A 253 0.80 -1.70 6.81
N ASP A 254 0.63 -2.96 6.46
CA ASP A 254 1.60 -3.79 5.74
C ASP A 254 1.68 -3.48 4.24
N ASP A 255 0.67 -2.81 3.69
CA ASP A 255 0.52 -2.43 2.28
C ASP A 255 -0.12 -1.02 2.19
N PRO A 256 0.72 0.03 2.30
CA PRO A 256 0.28 1.42 2.29
C PRO A 256 -0.36 1.86 0.97
N VAL A 257 -1.18 2.92 1.00
CA VAL A 257 -1.87 3.43 -0.19
C VAL A 257 -0.89 3.82 -1.30
N ASP A 258 -1.04 3.22 -2.47
CA ASP A 258 -0.23 3.51 -3.65
C ASP A 258 -0.94 4.40 -4.69
N ASP A 259 -0.26 4.71 -5.80
CA ASP A 259 -0.83 5.54 -6.86
C ASP A 259 -1.98 4.83 -7.60
N TRP A 260 -1.94 3.49 -7.69
CA TRP A 260 -2.99 2.73 -8.36
C TRP A 260 -4.31 2.83 -7.60
N GLU A 261 -4.28 2.73 -6.28
CA GLU A 261 -5.48 2.92 -5.45
C GLU A 261 -6.02 4.35 -5.50
N ARG A 262 -5.13 5.36 -5.52
CA ARG A 262 -5.53 6.77 -5.65
C ARG A 262 -6.24 7.02 -6.98
N ASP A 263 -5.65 6.55 -8.08
CA ASP A 263 -6.24 6.66 -9.42
C ASP A 263 -7.58 5.92 -9.50
N ARG A 264 -7.66 4.72 -8.91
CA ARG A 264 -8.90 3.95 -8.80
C ARG A 264 -9.99 4.73 -8.05
N ASN A 265 -9.66 5.34 -6.91
CA ASN A 265 -10.59 6.13 -6.10
C ASN A 265 -11.11 7.35 -6.88
N ASP A 266 -10.24 8.03 -7.64
CA ASP A 266 -10.61 9.14 -8.52
C ASP A 266 -11.57 8.73 -9.64
N VAL A 267 -11.29 7.60 -10.29
CA VAL A 267 -12.18 7.06 -11.33
C VAL A 267 -13.55 6.77 -10.72
N ILE A 268 -13.62 6.01 -9.62
CA ILE A 268 -14.90 5.62 -9.03
C ILE A 268 -15.68 6.86 -8.55
N TYR A 269 -15.00 7.83 -7.95
CA TYR A 269 -15.60 9.11 -7.55
C TYR A 269 -16.28 9.82 -8.73
N ALA A 270 -15.68 9.82 -9.91
CA ALA A 270 -16.25 10.46 -11.10
C ALA A 270 -17.58 9.84 -11.56
N PHE A 271 -17.87 8.59 -11.15
CA PHE A 271 -19.11 7.88 -11.49
C PHE A 271 -20.10 7.81 -10.32
N GLN A 272 -19.64 7.49 -9.11
CA GLN A 272 -20.50 7.30 -7.93
C GLN A 272 -20.71 8.57 -7.12
N GLY A 273 -19.84 9.56 -7.25
CA GLY A 273 -19.92 10.82 -6.51
C GLY A 273 -19.45 10.74 -5.06
N ASN A 274 -19.04 9.57 -4.57
CA ASN A 274 -18.45 9.37 -3.25
C ASN A 274 -17.04 8.77 -3.35
N ARG A 275 -16.21 9.02 -2.34
CA ARG A 275 -14.81 8.56 -2.26
C ARG A 275 -14.65 7.50 -1.17
N ASN A 276 -13.65 6.64 -1.29
CA ASN A 276 -13.19 5.83 -0.17
C ASN A 276 -12.27 6.69 0.74
N PRO A 277 -12.73 7.08 1.94
CA PRO A 277 -11.97 7.96 2.81
C PRO A 277 -10.69 7.31 3.34
N PHE A 278 -10.63 5.98 3.41
CA PHE A 278 -9.44 5.27 3.89
C PHE A 278 -8.33 5.18 2.84
N ILE A 279 -8.61 5.53 1.58
CA ILE A 279 -7.59 5.73 0.54
C ILE A 279 -7.05 7.17 0.59
N ASP A 280 -7.94 8.16 0.71
CA ASP A 280 -7.53 9.57 0.76
C ASP A 280 -6.90 9.97 2.11
N HIS A 281 -7.36 9.34 3.19
CA HIS A 281 -6.95 9.52 4.58
C HIS A 281 -6.74 8.16 5.27
N PRO A 282 -5.69 7.40 4.89
CA PRO A 282 -5.39 6.10 5.50
C PRO A 282 -5.24 6.17 7.02
N GLU A 283 -4.83 7.33 7.54
CA GLU A 283 -4.72 7.61 8.97
C GLU A 283 -6.04 7.46 9.75
N TRP A 284 -7.20 7.57 9.09
CA TRP A 284 -8.49 7.44 9.76
C TRP A 284 -8.86 6.01 10.12
N VAL A 285 -8.18 5.01 9.54
CA VAL A 285 -8.40 3.59 9.87
C VAL A 285 -8.14 3.32 11.36
N ASP A 286 -7.03 3.84 11.91
CA ASP A 286 -6.66 3.62 13.32
C ASP A 286 -7.66 4.30 14.28
N CYS A 287 -8.20 5.46 13.91
CA CYS A 287 -9.24 6.10 14.71
C CYS A 287 -10.56 5.33 14.67
N VAL A 288 -11.06 4.98 13.48
CA VAL A 288 -12.37 4.32 13.34
C VAL A 288 -12.36 2.90 13.91
N PHE A 289 -11.32 2.11 13.63
CA PHE A 289 -11.28 0.67 13.93
C PHE A 289 -10.30 0.30 15.04
N GLY A 290 -9.19 1.02 15.21
CA GLY A 290 -8.25 0.87 16.32
C GLY A 290 -8.68 1.63 17.59
N VAL A 291 -9.70 2.50 17.47
CA VAL A 291 -10.23 3.40 18.52
C VAL A 291 -9.21 4.44 18.99
N ASN A 292 -8.15 4.66 18.21
CA ASN A 292 -7.08 5.62 18.48
C ASN A 292 -7.30 6.87 17.64
N CYS A 293 -8.06 7.83 18.17
CA CYS A 293 -8.40 9.07 17.47
C CYS A 293 -7.47 10.24 17.74
N ALA A 294 -6.30 9.93 18.30
CA ALA A 294 -5.16 10.76 17.98
C ALA A 294 -5.03 10.69 16.46
N PRO A 295 -5.00 11.82 15.72
CA PRO A 295 -4.62 11.72 14.32
C PRO A 295 -3.31 10.94 14.28
N PRO A 296 -3.15 9.89 13.45
CA PRO A 296 -1.83 9.61 12.96
C PRO A 296 -1.39 10.93 12.34
N PRO A 297 -0.34 11.55 12.88
CA PRO A 297 -0.01 12.91 12.50
C PRO A 297 0.28 12.96 10.99
N PRO A 298 0.11 14.14 10.37
CA PRO A 298 0.09 14.28 8.92
C PRO A 298 1.35 13.69 8.28
N GLN A 299 1.15 12.84 7.25
CA GLN A 299 2.17 12.12 6.46
C GLN A 299 3.62 12.31 6.94
N GLY A 300 4.09 11.34 7.71
CA GLY A 300 5.44 11.33 8.24
C GLY A 300 5.88 9.93 8.67
N GLY A 301 5.90 8.97 7.75
CA GLY A 301 6.43 7.64 8.02
C GLY A 301 7.94 7.51 7.81
N ILE A 302 8.39 6.26 7.77
CA ILE A 302 9.75 5.90 7.36
C ILE A 302 9.79 5.71 5.84
N THR A 303 10.38 6.64 5.11
CA THR A 303 10.56 6.56 3.67
C THR A 303 11.96 6.08 3.31
N THR A 304 12.05 5.08 2.43
CA THR A 304 13.34 4.62 1.93
C THR A 304 13.77 5.45 0.73
N MET A 305 15.03 5.88 0.70
CA MET A 305 15.56 6.78 -0.34
C MET A 305 17.03 6.49 -0.63
N CYS A 306 17.64 7.27 -1.55
CA CYS A 306 19.07 7.19 -1.86
C CYS A 306 19.49 5.84 -2.45
N PHE A 307 18.75 5.37 -3.44
CA PHE A 307 19.06 4.13 -4.14
C PHE A 307 20.25 4.31 -5.08
N GLY A 308 21.11 3.28 -5.10
CA GLY A 308 22.27 3.17 -5.97
C GLY A 308 21.96 2.58 -7.35
N ASP A 309 20.68 2.44 -7.70
CA ASP A 309 20.21 1.96 -9.02
C ASP A 309 20.19 3.07 -10.09
N GLY A 310 20.50 4.31 -9.69
CA GLY A 310 20.52 5.48 -10.56
C GLY A 310 19.26 6.33 -10.55
N SER A 311 18.25 5.96 -9.78
CA SER A 311 17.06 6.79 -9.54
C SER A 311 17.37 8.05 -8.71
N SER A 312 18.34 7.97 -7.80
CA SER A 312 18.71 9.09 -6.91
C SER A 312 19.84 9.94 -7.49
N GLN A 313 21.04 9.38 -7.55
CA GLN A 313 22.22 10.00 -8.14
C GLN A 313 23.09 8.92 -8.77
N ILE A 314 23.88 9.30 -9.77
CA ILE A 314 24.85 8.40 -10.39
C ILE A 314 25.87 7.93 -9.34
N CYS A 315 25.97 6.62 -9.14
CA CYS A 315 26.93 6.01 -8.25
C CYS A 315 28.39 6.30 -8.68
N PRO A 316 29.33 6.51 -7.73
CA PRO A 316 30.74 6.69 -8.04
C PRO A 316 31.30 5.57 -8.94
N CYS A 317 32.11 5.88 -9.96
CA CYS A 317 32.67 4.86 -10.86
C CYS A 317 31.63 3.96 -11.57
N LEU A 318 30.35 4.36 -11.60
CA LEU A 318 29.25 3.63 -12.22
C LEU A 318 29.00 2.24 -11.60
N ASN A 319 29.26 2.07 -10.30
CA ASN A 319 28.94 0.84 -9.56
C ASN A 319 27.45 0.79 -9.16
N TRP A 320 26.57 0.54 -10.12
CA TRP A 320 25.14 0.47 -9.88
C TRP A 320 24.77 -0.67 -8.92
N GLY A 321 24.03 -0.33 -7.87
CA GLY A 321 23.42 -1.30 -6.96
C GLY A 321 22.15 -1.90 -7.56
N ALA A 322 21.69 -3.00 -6.97
CA ALA A 322 20.36 -3.54 -7.27
C ALA A 322 19.26 -2.66 -6.66
N THR A 323 18.03 -2.81 -7.16
CA THR A 323 16.84 -2.05 -6.72
C THR A 323 16.71 -2.06 -5.19
N GLY A 324 16.39 -0.90 -4.60
CA GLY A 324 16.17 -0.76 -3.16
C GLY A 324 17.46 -0.71 -2.31
N ARG A 325 18.65 -0.71 -2.91
CA ARG A 325 19.94 -0.78 -2.21
C ARG A 325 20.81 0.44 -2.49
N GLY A 326 21.88 0.60 -1.71
CA GLY A 326 22.96 1.54 -2.03
C GLY A 326 23.79 1.07 -3.24
N CYS A 327 24.80 1.85 -3.63
CA CYS A 327 25.70 1.50 -4.73
C CYS A 327 26.36 0.13 -4.51
N ALA A 328 26.66 -0.59 -5.58
CA ALA A 328 27.24 -1.94 -5.48
C ALA A 328 28.54 -1.93 -4.65
N ASN A 329 28.69 -2.88 -3.74
CA ASN A 329 29.93 -3.12 -3.00
C ASN A 329 30.70 -4.29 -3.63
N SER A 330 31.79 -4.76 -3.02
CA SER A 330 32.60 -5.86 -3.58
C SER A 330 31.85 -7.18 -3.80
N THR A 331 30.62 -7.35 -3.27
CA THR A 331 29.76 -8.51 -3.56
C THR A 331 28.96 -8.35 -4.85
N GLY A 332 28.92 -7.15 -5.43
CA GLY A 332 28.26 -6.83 -6.69
C GLY A 332 26.81 -6.36 -6.59
N VAL A 333 26.22 -6.31 -5.38
CA VAL A 333 24.76 -6.05 -5.23
C VAL A 333 24.44 -4.72 -4.54
N GLY A 334 25.27 -4.31 -3.58
CA GLY A 334 25.00 -3.15 -2.73
C GLY A 334 24.24 -3.53 -1.46
N ALA A 335 24.53 -2.83 -0.36
CA ALA A 335 23.91 -3.07 0.93
C ALA A 335 22.60 -2.29 1.09
N TYR A 336 21.72 -2.76 1.96
CA TYR A 336 20.50 -2.07 2.32
C TYR A 336 20.43 -1.69 3.80
N LEU A 337 19.62 -0.68 4.10
CA LEU A 337 19.15 -0.30 5.43
C LEU A 337 17.63 -0.42 5.46
N LEU A 338 17.10 -1.17 6.41
CA LEU A 338 15.67 -1.34 6.66
C LEU A 338 15.32 -0.89 8.08
N PRO A 339 14.14 -0.29 8.29
CA PRO A 339 13.59 -0.06 9.61
C PRO A 339 12.88 -1.31 10.15
N PHE A 340 12.87 -1.46 11.47
CA PHE A 340 12.00 -2.39 12.19
C PHE A 340 11.49 -1.68 13.45
N GLY A 341 10.22 -1.81 13.80
CA GLY A 341 9.58 -1.00 14.85
C GLY A 341 8.96 0.29 14.28
N SER A 342 8.65 1.25 15.15
CA SER A 342 7.87 2.44 14.80
C SER A 342 8.69 3.74 14.82
N HIS A 343 8.20 4.78 14.14
CA HIS A 343 8.77 6.14 14.18
C HIS A 343 8.21 7.00 15.31
N PHE A 344 7.56 6.40 16.32
CA PHE A 344 7.04 7.09 17.49
C PHE A 344 8.13 7.29 18.55
N VAL A 345 8.39 8.56 18.91
CA VAL A 345 9.29 8.98 19.99
C VAL A 345 8.91 8.32 21.31
N ALA A 346 7.61 8.17 21.58
CA ALA A 346 7.11 7.57 22.81
C ALA A 346 7.28 6.05 22.88
N ALA A 347 7.29 5.36 21.73
CA ALA A 347 7.49 3.92 21.66
C ALA A 347 8.97 3.53 21.84
N ASP A 348 9.87 4.35 21.30
CA ASP A 348 11.33 4.16 21.38
C ASP A 348 11.77 2.73 20.95
N ASP A 349 11.18 2.24 19.86
CA ASP A 349 11.33 0.87 19.39
C ASP A 349 11.92 0.73 17.97
N LEU A 350 12.27 1.85 17.32
CA LEU A 350 12.93 1.82 16.01
C LEU A 350 14.30 1.15 16.10
N VAL A 351 14.48 0.11 15.28
CA VAL A 351 15.73 -0.61 15.04
C VAL A 351 16.14 -0.44 13.57
N LEU A 352 17.40 -0.10 13.37
CA LEU A 352 18.00 0.03 12.04
C LEU A 352 18.74 -1.27 11.68
N LEU A 353 18.33 -1.92 10.60
CA LEU A 353 18.92 -3.18 10.15
C LEU A 353 19.70 -2.99 8.84
N VAL A 354 20.98 -3.32 8.86
CA VAL A 354 21.85 -3.42 7.68
C VAL A 354 21.85 -4.85 7.18
N GLY A 355 21.79 -5.02 5.85
CA GLY A 355 22.03 -6.31 5.22
C GLY A 355 22.75 -6.21 3.88
N SER A 356 23.31 -7.33 3.43
CA SER A 356 24.11 -7.43 2.19
C SER A 356 25.32 -6.47 2.12
N ALA A 357 25.78 -5.98 3.26
CA ALA A 357 27.09 -5.37 3.36
C ALA A 357 28.17 -6.45 3.28
N ARG A 358 29.44 -6.05 3.28
CA ARG A 358 30.51 -7.03 3.22
C ARG A 358 30.59 -7.84 4.53
N PRO A 359 30.49 -9.18 4.48
CA PRO A 359 30.54 -10.02 5.66
C PRO A 359 31.82 -9.86 6.49
N SER A 360 31.71 -10.08 7.80
CA SER A 360 32.85 -10.08 8.74
C SER A 360 33.66 -8.78 8.75
N THR A 361 32.97 -7.65 8.58
CA THR A 361 33.55 -6.30 8.67
C THR A 361 32.81 -5.46 9.70
N SER A 362 32.92 -4.13 9.64
CA SER A 362 32.31 -3.21 10.61
C SER A 362 31.45 -2.17 9.90
N CYS A 363 30.41 -1.71 10.58
CA CYS A 363 29.52 -0.65 10.14
C CYS A 363 29.37 0.44 11.21
N VAL A 364 28.84 1.59 10.79
CA VAL A 364 28.46 2.70 11.67
C VAL A 364 27.09 3.19 11.22
N PHE A 365 26.14 3.19 12.14
CA PHE A 365 24.84 3.83 11.96
C PHE A 365 25.00 5.33 12.14
N ILE A 366 24.51 6.10 11.18
CA ILE A 366 24.61 7.56 11.18
C ILE A 366 23.23 8.19 11.02
N GLN A 367 23.08 9.38 11.59
CA GLN A 367 21.91 10.22 11.52
C GLN A 367 22.29 11.59 10.94
N GLY A 368 21.49 12.13 10.02
CA GLY A 368 21.58 13.50 9.53
C GLY A 368 20.35 14.32 9.92
N ALA A 369 20.53 15.65 10.01
CA ALA A 369 19.45 16.59 10.32
C ALA A 369 18.87 17.31 9.09
N SER A 370 19.44 17.07 7.91
CA SER A 370 18.95 17.60 6.64
C SER A 370 19.09 16.53 5.56
N PRO A 371 18.32 16.61 4.46
CA PRO A 371 18.55 15.74 3.32
C PRO A 371 19.88 16.12 2.66
N LEU A 372 20.56 15.13 2.10
CA LEU A 372 21.74 15.29 1.26
C LEU A 372 21.70 14.15 0.24
N VAL A 373 22.27 14.35 -0.94
CA VAL A 373 22.68 13.26 -1.83
C VAL A 373 23.99 13.70 -2.45
N THR A 374 25.07 13.00 -2.16
CA THR A 374 26.38 13.32 -2.75
C THR A 374 27.26 12.09 -2.85
N ASN A 375 28.20 12.10 -3.80
CA ASN A 375 29.16 11.01 -3.95
C ASN A 375 30.08 11.00 -2.74
N PHE A 376 30.17 9.86 -2.08
CA PHE A 376 31.05 9.67 -0.95
C PHE A 376 31.60 8.25 -0.97
N ARG A 377 32.92 8.15 -1.20
CA ARG A 377 33.62 6.87 -1.30
C ARG A 377 33.06 6.02 -2.46
N ASP A 378 32.75 4.75 -2.23
CA ASP A 378 32.16 3.87 -3.25
C ASP A 378 30.63 4.00 -3.32
N GLY A 379 30.01 4.94 -2.58
CA GLY A 379 28.55 5.07 -2.50
C GLY A 379 28.03 6.50 -2.50
N LEU A 380 26.77 6.64 -2.09
CA LEU A 380 26.09 7.92 -1.94
C LEU A 380 25.91 8.22 -0.45
N LEU A 381 26.38 9.38 0.00
CA LEU A 381 26.07 9.91 1.33
C LEU A 381 24.76 10.67 1.26
N CYS A 382 23.80 10.24 2.07
CA CYS A 382 22.45 10.78 2.06
C CYS A 382 21.95 11.31 3.40
N THR A 383 22.89 11.55 4.32
CA THR A 383 22.62 12.19 5.60
C THR A 383 23.36 13.53 5.64
N GLY A 384 22.60 14.62 5.74
CA GLY A 384 23.13 15.97 5.79
C GLY A 384 23.51 16.44 7.19
N ASN A 385 23.95 17.70 7.29
CA ASN A 385 24.52 18.26 8.51
C ASN A 385 23.46 18.81 9.48
N PRO A 386 23.74 18.78 10.81
CA PRO A 386 24.82 18.03 11.44
C PRO A 386 24.62 16.51 11.32
N THR A 387 25.69 15.80 10.95
CA THR A 387 25.72 14.34 10.96
C THR A 387 26.20 13.84 12.32
N ARG A 388 25.44 12.92 12.93
CA ARG A 388 25.75 12.24 14.18
C ARG A 388 26.06 10.78 13.90
N ARG A 389 27.03 10.22 14.64
CA ARG A 389 27.23 8.77 14.72
C ARG A 389 26.39 8.26 15.88
N LEU A 390 25.53 7.29 15.61
CA LEU A 390 24.65 6.70 16.60
C LEU A 390 25.34 5.51 17.28
N GLU A 391 25.79 4.54 16.48
CA GLU A 391 26.36 3.29 16.99
C GLU A 391 27.39 2.72 16.03
N PHE A 392 28.42 2.07 16.59
CA PHE A 392 29.36 1.25 15.86
C PHE A 392 28.96 -0.22 15.97
N GLY A 393 28.91 -0.94 14.84
CA GLY A 393 28.48 -2.33 14.77
C GLY A 393 29.47 -3.24 14.03
N PHE A 394 29.31 -4.55 14.22
CA PHE A 394 30.03 -5.58 13.49
C PHE A 394 29.07 -6.37 12.62
N LEU A 395 29.45 -6.55 11.35
CA LEU A 395 28.67 -7.29 10.37
C LEU A 395 28.97 -8.78 10.51
N ASP A 396 27.91 -9.59 10.58
CA ASP A 396 28.01 -11.04 10.73
C ASP A 396 28.51 -11.74 9.45
N ALA A 397 28.45 -13.07 9.42
CA ALA A 397 28.84 -13.88 8.27
C ALA A 397 27.95 -13.69 7.03
N SER A 398 26.75 -13.12 7.20
CA SER A 398 25.84 -12.75 6.11
C SER A 398 26.03 -11.30 5.64
N GLY A 399 26.84 -10.50 6.34
CA GLY A 399 26.97 -9.07 6.07
C GLY A 399 25.82 -8.26 6.65
N SER A 400 25.25 -8.71 7.77
CA SER A 400 24.13 -8.06 8.45
C SER A 400 24.51 -7.58 9.84
N ALA A 401 23.85 -6.52 10.30
CA ALA A 401 23.94 -5.99 11.66
C ALA A 401 22.66 -5.20 11.97
N GLN A 402 22.31 -5.07 13.24
CA GLN A 402 21.20 -4.24 13.69
C GLN A 402 21.66 -3.27 14.77
N SER A 403 20.99 -2.12 14.88
CA SER A 403 21.23 -1.23 16.01
C SER A 403 20.77 -1.87 17.31
N SER A 404 21.49 -1.63 18.40
CA SER A 404 21.16 -2.09 19.75
C SER A 404 20.80 -0.96 20.71
N ILE A 405 21.03 0.28 20.29
CA ILE A 405 20.70 1.51 21.02
C ILE A 405 19.25 1.95 20.79
N SER A 406 18.75 2.79 21.70
CA SER A 406 17.57 3.62 21.46
C SER A 406 17.92 4.70 20.42
N ILE A 407 17.27 4.65 19.26
CA ILE A 407 17.44 5.67 18.23
C ILE A 407 16.89 7.02 18.70
N VAL A 408 15.81 7.03 19.50
CA VAL A 408 15.21 8.25 20.03
C VAL A 408 16.20 8.98 20.97
N GLN A 409 16.77 8.26 21.92
CA GLN A 409 17.64 8.82 22.96
C GLN A 409 19.01 9.20 22.37
N GLU A 410 19.66 8.28 21.66
CA GLU A 410 20.99 8.55 21.09
C GLU A 410 20.93 9.50 19.89
N GLY A 411 19.83 9.48 19.14
CA GLY A 411 19.55 10.42 18.06
C GLY A 411 19.20 11.83 18.55
N ASN A 412 18.91 11.98 19.84
CA ASN A 412 18.42 13.21 20.46
C ASN A 412 17.23 13.78 19.69
N ILE A 413 16.20 12.96 19.53
CA ILE A 413 14.95 13.34 18.89
C ILE A 413 14.16 14.20 19.89
N PRO A 414 13.96 15.51 19.61
CA PRO A 414 13.41 16.42 20.60
C PRO A 414 11.89 16.31 20.76
N GLY A 415 11.23 15.54 19.89
CA GLY A 415 9.80 15.28 19.94
C GLY A 415 9.20 15.03 18.54
N PRO A 416 7.86 14.93 18.48
CA PRO A 416 7.10 14.72 17.25
C PRO A 416 7.30 15.84 16.21
N GLY A 417 7.07 15.53 14.93
CA GLY A 417 7.22 16.43 13.77
C GLY A 417 8.66 16.66 13.32
N VAL A 418 9.63 15.92 13.88
CA VAL A 418 11.06 16.12 13.59
C VAL A 418 11.51 15.13 12.53
N THR A 419 12.02 15.62 11.40
CA THR A 419 12.61 14.74 10.39
C THR A 419 14.10 14.46 10.65
N ARG A 420 14.51 13.21 10.51
CA ARG A 420 15.90 12.75 10.50
C ARG A 420 16.14 11.78 9.37
N TRP A 421 17.38 11.77 8.89
CA TRP A 421 17.81 10.83 7.86
C TRP A 421 18.77 9.82 8.47
N TYR A 422 18.57 8.54 8.22
CA TYR A 422 19.41 7.46 8.73
C TYR A 422 20.10 6.71 7.59
N GLN A 423 21.35 6.33 7.80
CA GLN A 423 22.11 5.54 6.84
C GLN A 423 23.14 4.70 7.60
N ALA A 424 23.65 3.63 6.99
CA ALA A 424 24.81 2.94 7.50
C ALA A 424 26.01 3.09 6.56
N TRP A 425 27.14 3.50 7.13
CA TRP A 425 28.45 3.39 6.49
C TRP A 425 29.06 2.05 6.86
N TYR A 426 29.69 1.35 5.92
CA TYR A 426 30.36 0.08 6.22
C TYR A 426 31.70 -0.06 5.49
N ARG A 427 32.56 -0.90 6.07
CA ARG A 427 33.86 -1.23 5.48
C ARG A 427 33.71 -2.18 4.30
N ASP A 428 34.50 -1.94 3.27
CA ASP A 428 34.63 -2.81 2.11
C ASP A 428 36.11 -2.99 1.71
N PRO A 429 36.95 -3.61 2.57
CA PRO A 429 38.41 -3.47 2.47
C PRO A 429 39.08 -4.45 1.49
N GLY A 430 40.38 -4.28 1.23
CA GLY A 430 41.18 -5.29 0.54
C GLY A 430 41.26 -5.11 -0.98
N GLY A 431 41.11 -3.87 -1.46
CA GLY A 431 41.44 -3.51 -2.85
C GLY A 431 40.47 -4.02 -3.92
N VAL A 432 39.34 -4.59 -3.50
CA VAL A 432 38.28 -5.13 -4.38
C VAL A 432 37.00 -4.30 -4.34
N SER A 433 37.00 -3.18 -3.61
CA SER A 433 35.85 -2.27 -3.58
C SER A 433 35.76 -1.55 -4.94
N PRO A 434 34.56 -1.33 -5.52
CA PRO A 434 34.43 -0.88 -6.91
C PRO A 434 35.15 0.43 -7.28
N CYS A 435 35.29 1.37 -6.32
CA CYS A 435 36.03 2.62 -6.51
C CYS A 435 37.37 2.66 -5.76
N GLY A 436 37.77 1.55 -5.12
CA GLY A 436 39.01 1.46 -4.34
C GLY A 436 39.02 2.31 -3.05
N GLN A 437 37.89 2.87 -2.60
CA GLN A 437 37.82 3.70 -1.38
C GLN A 437 37.60 2.87 -0.11
N ASN A 438 37.59 1.54 -0.23
CA ASN A 438 37.55 0.56 0.85
C ASN A 438 36.33 0.64 1.79
N SER A 439 35.27 1.34 1.36
CA SER A 439 34.03 1.51 2.15
C SER A 439 32.92 2.11 1.29
N ASN A 440 31.70 1.83 1.70
CA ASN A 440 30.48 2.16 0.95
C ASN A 440 29.33 2.47 1.94
N LEU A 441 28.15 2.79 1.43
CA LEU A 441 26.96 3.14 2.20
C LEU A 441 25.75 2.34 1.69
N THR A 442 24.80 2.12 2.59
CA THR A 442 23.47 1.59 2.26
C THR A 442 22.64 2.63 1.49
N ASN A 443 21.42 2.27 1.08
CA ASN A 443 20.34 3.27 0.92
C ASN A 443 20.11 4.00 2.27
N ALA A 444 19.33 5.07 2.22
CA ALA A 444 18.99 5.85 3.42
C ALA A 444 17.50 5.72 3.76
N LEU A 445 17.17 6.11 4.98
CA LEU A 445 15.81 6.26 5.47
C LEU A 445 15.59 7.73 5.82
N GLU A 446 14.49 8.31 5.37
CA GLU A 446 13.91 9.53 5.92
C GLU A 446 12.86 9.12 6.95
N VAL A 447 12.99 9.60 8.18
CA VAL A 447 12.06 9.32 9.27
C VAL A 447 11.56 10.63 9.79
N VAL A 448 10.26 10.87 9.64
CA VAL A 448 9.57 11.92 10.37
C VAL A 448 9.15 11.30 11.70
N TRP A 449 9.64 11.84 12.81
CA TRP A 449 9.36 11.30 14.14
C TRP A 449 8.04 11.80 14.68
N GLU A 450 7.33 10.97 15.43
CA GLU A 450 5.97 11.24 15.92
C GLU A 450 5.76 11.05 17.43
#